data_AF-A0A3A8QZ86-F1
#
_entry.id   AF-A0A3A8QZ86-F1
#
_cell.length_a   1.000
_cell.length_b   1.000
_cell.length_c   1.000
_cell.angle_alpha   90.00
_cell.angle_beta   90.00
_cell.angle_gamma   90.00
#
_symmetry.space_group_name_H-M   'P 1'
#
loop_
_entity.id
_entity.type
_entity.pdbx_description
1 polymer ?
#
loop_
_entity_poly.entity_id
_entity_poly.type
_entity_poly.pdbx_seq_one_letter_code
_entity_poly.pdbx_strand_id
1 'polypeptide(L)'
;MDVALNLNERYMMSFLPSGQVQATEGLANLLTADDDGVSTTLPFRVGGSVVLHDLGEFDSGTSNLAPPELERAWKVSAVDRCLQVCTASPETKNCDRFKAPPPDPTAVSPEHMCAEGAALYVRLEAASLEGKSVRRDVKLFPVPLFSIAGLWGQERYKFLSPREDGLLTEAKRTFDVWALAAGYTTIVGRNVSIEALAALSASREESEVSVEWCVPNVPVGGDTPGQSFPTTACKNGLVGAPAFQRQATLNLLVGFIDPAKAQWRFAAGPRVTTGGNQITLGLDVPFYLQLAEVLGEGKDKVDYRGLLRITPRVEYELRKEGEDERRFLLVLELLGQRSLFSNALDSISNL
;
A
#
# COMPACT_ATOMS: atom_id res chain seq x y z
N MET A 1 12.73 3.46 -8.61
CA MET A 1 13.84 2.50 -8.76
C MET A 1 14.36 2.21 -7.37
N ASP A 2 14.25 0.97 -6.91
CA ASP A 2 14.74 0.54 -5.60
C ASP A 2 16.25 0.26 -5.65
N VAL A 3 17.02 0.82 -4.72
CA VAL A 3 18.46 0.56 -4.57
C VAL A 3 18.66 -0.29 -3.33
N ALA A 4 19.12 -1.53 -3.52
CA ALA A 4 19.38 -2.45 -2.41
C ALA A 4 20.88 -2.65 -2.19
N LEU A 5 21.31 -2.58 -0.93
CA LEU A 5 22.66 -2.84 -0.44
C LEU A 5 22.62 -4.03 0.52
N ASN A 6 23.37 -5.09 0.20
CA ASN A 6 23.58 -6.19 1.14
C ASN A 6 24.56 -5.73 2.22
N LEU A 7 24.14 -5.71 3.48
CA LEU A 7 24.99 -5.34 4.61
C LEU A 7 25.86 -6.53 5.05
N ASN A 8 25.25 -7.71 5.07
CA ASN A 8 25.90 -8.99 5.24
C ASN A 8 25.00 -10.08 4.64
N GLU A 9 25.31 -11.35 4.88
CA GLU A 9 24.47 -12.46 4.42
C GLU A 9 23.04 -12.34 4.98
N ARG A 10 22.87 -11.89 6.22
CA ARG A 10 21.57 -11.86 6.90
C ARG A 10 20.73 -10.61 6.66
N TYR A 11 21.34 -9.45 6.41
CA TYR A 11 20.64 -8.18 6.36
C TYR A 11 20.86 -7.46 5.04
N MET A 12 19.76 -6.94 4.50
CA MET A 12 19.76 -6.08 3.32
C MET A 12 19.11 -4.75 3.68
N MET A 13 19.69 -3.66 3.21
CA MET A 13 19.10 -2.33 3.29
C MET A 13 18.60 -1.93 1.91
N SER A 14 17.38 -1.43 1.80
CA SER A 14 16.83 -0.92 0.54
C SER A 14 16.44 0.54 0.67
N PHE A 15 16.63 1.29 -0.42
CA PHE A 15 16.32 2.71 -0.53
C PHE A 15 15.32 2.92 -1.66
N LEU A 16 14.14 3.44 -1.32
CA LEU A 16 13.11 3.77 -2.30
C LEU A 16 12.94 5.29 -2.36
N PRO A 17 13.52 5.98 -3.36
CA PRO A 17 13.20 7.38 -3.59
C PRO A 17 11.74 7.52 -4.03
N SER A 18 11.10 8.60 -3.59
CA SER A 18 9.72 8.93 -3.90
C SER A 18 9.61 10.38 -4.35
N GLY A 19 8.81 10.60 -5.38
CA GLY A 19 8.44 11.91 -5.87
C GLY A 19 6.95 11.89 -6.20
N GLN A 20 6.22 12.85 -5.65
CA GLN A 20 4.82 13.07 -5.91
C GLN A 20 4.67 14.50 -6.43
N VAL A 21 3.90 14.65 -7.50
CA VAL A 21 3.48 15.96 -8.00
C VAL A 21 1.97 15.94 -7.96
N GLN A 22 1.37 16.86 -7.23
CA GLN A 22 -0.08 16.94 -7.10
C GLN A 22 -0.56 17.97 -8.11
N ALA A 23 -1.07 17.48 -9.25
CA ALA A 23 -1.72 18.33 -10.22
C ALA A 23 -3.20 18.43 -9.85
N THR A 24 -3.60 19.53 -9.23
CA THR A 24 -5.01 19.84 -8.91
C THR A 24 -5.91 19.91 -10.16
N GLU A 25 -5.32 20.03 -11.35
CA GLU A 25 -6.03 20.13 -12.64
C GLU A 25 -5.71 18.95 -13.59
N GLY A 26 -5.21 17.83 -13.05
CA GLY A 26 -4.98 16.59 -13.80
C GLY A 26 -3.62 16.48 -14.51
N LEU A 27 -3.31 15.29 -15.04
CA LEU A 27 -2.01 14.97 -15.65
C LEU A 27 -1.66 15.87 -16.85
N ALA A 28 -2.67 16.45 -17.51
CA ALA A 28 -2.52 17.33 -18.66
C ALA A 28 -1.77 18.63 -18.31
N ASN A 29 -1.99 19.19 -17.11
CA ASN A 29 -1.33 20.41 -16.66
C ASN A 29 0.13 20.19 -16.23
N LEU A 30 0.55 18.93 -16.12
CA LEU A 30 1.96 18.59 -15.90
C LEU A 30 2.80 18.81 -17.18
N LEU A 31 2.15 18.94 -18.34
CA LEU A 31 2.77 19.09 -19.66
C LEU A 31 2.49 20.45 -20.32
N THR A 32 1.55 21.24 -19.82
CA THR A 32 1.30 22.60 -20.30
C THR A 32 2.06 23.59 -19.43
N ALA A 33 3.14 24.14 -19.97
CA ALA A 33 3.76 25.33 -19.40
C ALA A 33 2.77 26.51 -19.58
N ASP A 34 2.39 27.17 -18.48
CA ASP A 34 1.71 28.46 -18.57
C ASP A 34 2.68 29.47 -19.21
N ASP A 35 2.25 30.12 -20.30
CA ASP A 35 3.02 31.09 -21.09
C ASP A 35 3.38 32.39 -20.32
N ASP A 36 2.93 32.54 -19.07
CA ASP A 36 3.06 33.78 -18.29
C ASP A 36 4.43 33.99 -17.60
N GLY A 37 5.43 33.15 -17.88
CA GLY A 37 6.83 33.40 -17.47
C GLY A 37 7.11 33.42 -15.96
N VAL A 38 6.10 33.17 -15.12
CA VAL A 38 6.25 32.95 -13.68
C VAL A 38 6.36 31.45 -13.45
N SER A 39 7.53 30.99 -13.00
CA SER A 39 7.77 29.60 -12.58
C SER A 39 6.62 29.08 -11.71
N THR A 40 5.69 28.35 -12.31
CA THR A 40 4.64 27.58 -11.63
C THR A 40 5.29 26.32 -11.08
N THR A 41 5.99 26.45 -9.95
CA THR A 41 6.38 25.26 -9.18
C THR A 41 5.10 24.56 -8.77
N LEU A 42 4.76 23.49 -9.49
CA LEU A 42 3.65 22.60 -9.17
C LEU A 42 3.84 22.09 -7.72
N PRO A 43 2.75 21.88 -6.97
CA PRO A 43 2.84 21.23 -5.67
C PRO A 43 3.61 19.92 -5.80
N PHE A 44 4.70 19.81 -5.05
CA PHE A 44 5.57 18.65 -5.12
C PHE A 44 5.87 18.16 -3.72
N ARG A 45 6.04 16.85 -3.57
CA ARG A 45 6.61 16.21 -2.40
C ARG A 45 7.73 15.29 -2.88
N VAL A 46 8.88 15.38 -2.25
CA VAL A 46 10.05 14.54 -2.54
C VAL A 46 10.53 13.90 -1.25
N GLY A 47 11.09 12.71 -1.38
CA GLY A 47 11.69 12.02 -0.26
C GLY A 47 11.94 10.57 -0.59
N GLY A 48 11.65 9.70 0.37
CA GLY A 48 11.83 8.27 0.18
C GLY A 48 11.80 7.50 1.48
N SER A 49 12.13 6.22 1.39
CA SER A 49 12.25 5.34 2.55
C SER A 49 13.55 4.57 2.55
N VAL A 50 13.97 4.22 3.76
CA VAL A 50 15.00 3.23 4.04
C VAL A 50 14.34 2.07 4.74
N VAL A 51 14.58 0.86 4.25
CA VAL A 51 14.02 -0.38 4.82
C VAL A 51 15.16 -1.34 5.12
N LEU A 52 15.23 -1.81 6.36
CA LEU A 52 16.10 -2.90 6.76
C LEU A 52 15.32 -4.20 6.69
N HIS A 53 15.84 -5.14 5.93
CA HIS A 53 15.28 -6.47 5.69
C HIS A 53 16.10 -7.53 6.44
N ASP A 54 15.44 -8.43 7.15
CA ASP A 54 16.04 -9.72 7.55
C ASP A 54 15.86 -10.69 6.38
N LEU A 55 16.97 -11.06 5.75
CA LEU A 55 17.03 -12.08 4.70
C LEU A 55 17.06 -13.50 5.27
N GLY A 56 17.17 -13.64 6.59
CA GLY A 56 17.40 -14.92 7.24
C GLY A 56 18.89 -15.27 7.31
N GLU A 57 19.22 -16.38 7.96
CA GLU A 57 20.62 -16.80 8.14
C GLU A 57 20.92 -17.61 6.91
N PHE A 58 21.89 -17.16 6.11
CA PHE A 58 22.45 -17.98 5.06
C PHE A 58 23.33 -19.00 5.76
N ASP A 59 22.78 -20.17 5.99
CA ASP A 59 23.61 -21.29 6.42
C ASP A 59 24.47 -21.68 5.21
N SER A 60 25.71 -21.21 5.21
CA SER A 60 26.67 -21.33 4.10
C SER A 60 27.20 -22.75 3.89
N GLY A 61 26.64 -23.76 4.58
CA GLY A 61 27.12 -25.15 4.54
C GLY A 61 26.06 -26.24 4.40
N THR A 62 24.79 -26.01 4.70
CA THR A 62 23.74 -27.03 4.58
C THR A 62 22.42 -26.36 4.20
N SER A 63 21.83 -26.76 3.07
CA SER A 63 20.52 -26.22 2.70
C SER A 63 19.53 -26.47 3.83
N ASN A 64 18.84 -25.43 4.30
CA ASN A 64 17.63 -25.54 5.14
C ASN A 64 16.44 -26.19 4.40
N LEU A 65 16.67 -26.66 3.18
CA LEU A 65 15.79 -27.58 2.48
C LEU A 65 15.93 -28.94 3.17
N ALA A 66 14.80 -29.64 3.35
CA ALA A 66 14.85 -31.07 3.57
C ALA A 66 15.83 -31.68 2.55
N PRO A 67 16.70 -32.64 2.94
CA PRO A 67 17.45 -33.41 1.96
C PRO A 67 16.49 -33.84 0.83
N PRO A 68 16.89 -33.80 -0.46
CA PRO A 68 15.98 -34.10 -1.56
C PRO A 68 15.21 -35.42 -1.39
N GLU A 69 15.81 -36.37 -0.69
CA GLU A 69 15.23 -37.66 -0.30
C GLU A 69 14.04 -37.52 0.67
N LEU A 70 14.13 -36.58 1.61
CA LEU A 70 13.10 -36.32 2.63
C LEU A 70 11.92 -35.54 2.04
N GLU A 71 12.19 -34.53 1.20
CA GLU A 71 11.12 -33.86 0.43
C GLU A 71 10.40 -34.84 -0.48
N ARG A 72 11.14 -35.72 -1.17
CA ARG A 72 10.57 -36.80 -1.98
C ARG A 72 9.67 -37.71 -1.14
N ALA A 73 10.09 -38.08 0.06
CA ALA A 73 9.27 -38.91 0.96
C ALA A 73 7.95 -38.25 1.36
N TRP A 74 7.94 -36.93 1.60
CA TRP A 74 6.71 -36.19 1.91
C TRP A 74 5.79 -36.10 0.70
N LYS A 75 6.34 -35.79 -0.49
CA LYS A 75 5.55 -35.73 -1.72
C LYS A 75 4.93 -37.09 -2.05
N VAL A 76 5.69 -38.18 -1.90
CA VAL A 76 5.16 -39.55 -2.05
C VAL A 76 4.01 -39.79 -1.08
N SER A 77 4.22 -39.54 0.22
CA SER A 77 3.18 -39.71 1.24
C SER A 77 1.91 -38.88 0.96
N ALA A 78 2.08 -37.65 0.51
CA ALA A 78 0.99 -36.74 0.19
C ALA A 78 0.22 -37.16 -1.07
N VAL A 79 0.92 -37.60 -2.10
CA VAL A 79 0.33 -38.12 -3.35
C VAL A 79 -0.39 -39.44 -3.10
N ASP A 80 0.18 -40.34 -2.30
CA ASP A 80 -0.48 -41.58 -1.87
C ASP A 80 -1.77 -41.29 -1.10
N ARG A 81 -1.77 -40.26 -0.24
CA ARG A 81 -3.00 -39.82 0.42
C ARG A 81 -4.05 -39.35 -0.60
N CYS A 82 -3.65 -38.64 -1.63
CA CYS A 82 -4.57 -38.25 -2.69
C CYS A 82 -5.08 -39.42 -3.52
N LEU A 83 -4.24 -40.41 -3.83
CA LEU A 83 -4.69 -41.62 -4.51
C LEU A 83 -5.75 -42.35 -3.68
N GLN A 84 -5.56 -42.47 -2.37
CA GLN A 84 -6.56 -43.09 -1.48
C GLN A 84 -7.88 -42.30 -1.44
N VAL A 85 -7.81 -40.99 -1.23
CA VAL A 85 -8.99 -40.12 -1.10
C VAL A 85 -9.75 -40.03 -2.43
N CYS A 86 -9.05 -39.83 -3.54
CA CYS A 86 -9.66 -39.70 -4.85
C CYS A 86 -10.25 -41.00 -5.41
N THR A 87 -9.75 -42.16 -4.94
CA THR A 87 -10.37 -43.46 -5.26
C THR A 87 -11.65 -43.67 -4.45
N ALA A 88 -11.69 -43.21 -3.20
CA ALA A 88 -12.85 -43.36 -2.32
C ALA A 88 -13.94 -42.28 -2.53
N SER A 89 -13.55 -41.08 -2.93
CA SER A 89 -14.43 -39.91 -3.14
C SER A 89 -13.95 -39.05 -4.32
N PRO A 90 -14.30 -39.42 -5.56
CA PRO A 90 -13.77 -38.80 -6.78
C PRO A 90 -14.26 -37.36 -7.03
N GLU A 91 -15.23 -36.87 -6.27
CA GLU A 91 -15.78 -35.50 -6.40
C GLU A 91 -14.94 -34.43 -5.67
N THR A 92 -13.85 -34.82 -5.01
CA THR A 92 -12.98 -33.87 -4.31
C THR A 92 -12.05 -33.11 -5.26
N LYS A 93 -11.73 -31.85 -4.90
CA LYS A 93 -10.92 -30.92 -5.71
C LYS A 93 -9.59 -31.58 -6.14
N ASN A 94 -9.21 -31.40 -7.41
CA ASN A 94 -7.99 -31.91 -8.05
C ASN A 94 -7.89 -33.45 -8.23
N CYS A 95 -8.95 -34.22 -7.96
CA CYS A 95 -8.88 -35.68 -8.09
C CYS A 95 -8.76 -36.21 -9.52
N ASP A 96 -9.16 -35.43 -10.53
CA ASP A 96 -8.99 -35.82 -11.94
C ASP A 96 -7.54 -36.10 -12.31
N ARG A 97 -6.58 -35.40 -11.66
CA ARG A 97 -5.14 -35.56 -11.92
C ARG A 97 -4.55 -36.83 -11.32
N PHE A 98 -5.25 -37.46 -10.38
CA PHE A 98 -4.84 -38.70 -9.72
C PHE A 98 -5.58 -39.92 -10.29
N LYS A 99 -6.40 -39.73 -11.33
CA LYS A 99 -6.95 -40.81 -12.15
C LYS A 99 -5.85 -41.38 -13.04
N ALA A 100 -6.01 -42.64 -13.45
CA ALA A 100 -4.96 -43.37 -14.16
C ALA A 100 -4.53 -42.66 -15.47
N PRO A 101 -3.21 -42.52 -15.75
CA PRO A 101 -2.09 -42.93 -14.90
C PRO A 101 -1.81 -41.93 -13.75
N PRO A 102 -1.47 -42.43 -12.54
CA PRO A 102 -1.14 -41.56 -11.42
C PRO A 102 0.12 -40.71 -11.74
N PRO A 103 0.16 -39.45 -11.29
CA PRO A 103 1.26 -38.55 -11.60
C PRO A 103 2.51 -38.93 -10.80
N ASP A 104 3.70 -38.65 -11.34
CA ASP A 104 4.96 -38.79 -10.61
C ASP A 104 4.93 -37.92 -9.35
N PRO A 105 5.06 -38.48 -8.14
CA PRO A 105 4.97 -37.72 -6.91
C PRO A 105 5.98 -36.57 -6.81
N THR A 106 7.14 -36.70 -7.44
CA THR A 106 8.18 -35.67 -7.40
C THR A 106 7.88 -34.47 -8.29
N ALA A 107 7.05 -34.66 -9.32
CA ALA A 107 6.65 -33.64 -10.28
C ALA A 107 5.35 -32.92 -9.89
N VAL A 108 4.64 -33.39 -8.85
CA VAL A 108 3.40 -32.77 -8.37
C VAL A 108 3.73 -31.70 -7.33
N SER A 109 3.39 -30.45 -7.64
CA SER A 109 3.40 -29.36 -6.66
C SER A 109 2.24 -29.51 -5.66
N PRO A 110 2.41 -29.08 -4.39
CA PRO A 110 1.39 -29.22 -3.34
C PRO A 110 0.01 -28.67 -3.69
N GLU A 111 -0.06 -27.59 -4.48
CA GLU A 111 -1.31 -26.95 -4.94
C GLU A 111 -2.15 -27.82 -5.89
N HIS A 112 -1.50 -28.77 -6.55
CA HIS A 112 -2.13 -29.71 -7.47
C HIS A 112 -2.50 -31.02 -6.79
N MET A 113 -2.20 -31.14 -5.49
CA MET A 113 -2.70 -32.23 -4.66
C MET A 113 -4.17 -31.98 -4.31
N CYS A 114 -4.87 -33.05 -3.97
CA CYS A 114 -6.12 -32.98 -3.25
C CYS A 114 -5.92 -32.28 -1.88
N ALA A 115 -7.00 -31.74 -1.30
CA ALA A 115 -6.93 -30.98 -0.05
C ALA A 115 -6.24 -31.75 1.09
N GLU A 116 -6.53 -33.05 1.23
CA GLU A 116 -5.94 -33.88 2.28
C GLU A 116 -4.45 -34.19 2.06
N GLY A 117 -4.03 -34.43 0.82
CA GLY A 117 -2.62 -34.65 0.51
C GLY A 117 -1.81 -33.37 0.67
N ALA A 118 -2.35 -32.23 0.25
CA ALA A 118 -1.73 -30.93 0.50
C ALA A 118 -1.57 -30.65 2.00
N ALA A 119 -2.62 -30.92 2.80
CA ALA A 119 -2.55 -30.78 4.25
C ALA A 119 -1.52 -31.74 4.89
N LEU A 120 -1.43 -32.98 4.40
CA LEU A 120 -0.44 -33.96 4.86
C LEU A 120 0.98 -33.54 4.51
N TYR A 121 1.20 -33.05 3.28
CA TYR A 121 2.49 -32.52 2.85
C TYR A 121 2.95 -31.40 3.78
N VAL A 122 2.09 -30.39 4.00
CA VAL A 122 2.38 -29.26 4.91
C VAL A 122 2.64 -29.76 6.33
N ARG A 123 1.93 -30.77 6.82
CA ARG A 123 2.15 -31.33 8.16
C ARG A 123 3.47 -32.08 8.28
N LEU A 124 3.85 -32.88 7.29
CA LEU A 124 5.09 -33.66 7.28
C LEU A 124 6.31 -32.76 7.12
N GLU A 125 6.22 -31.80 6.19
CA GLU A 125 7.17 -30.70 6.09
C GLU A 125 7.21 -29.98 7.44
N ALA A 126 6.07 -29.64 8.04
CA ALA A 126 6.06 -28.92 9.30
C ALA A 126 6.76 -29.65 10.46
N ALA A 127 6.51 -30.95 10.61
CA ALA A 127 7.09 -31.78 11.66
C ALA A 127 8.60 -31.99 11.49
N SER A 128 9.06 -32.15 10.26
CA SER A 128 10.50 -32.32 10.01
C SER A 128 11.31 -31.04 10.19
N LEU A 129 10.62 -29.90 10.16
CA LEU A 129 11.20 -28.58 10.31
C LEU A 129 10.92 -28.01 11.71
N GLU A 130 10.44 -28.84 12.64
CA GLU A 130 10.28 -28.48 14.04
C GLU A 130 11.66 -28.41 14.70
N GLY A 131 12.04 -27.25 15.23
CA GLY A 131 13.37 -27.00 15.81
C GLY A 131 14.46 -26.53 14.84
N LYS A 132 14.21 -26.61 13.51
CA LYS A 132 15.03 -25.92 12.50
C LYS A 132 14.23 -24.73 12.00
N SER A 133 14.72 -23.51 12.14
CA SER A 133 14.04 -22.33 11.62
C SER A 133 14.03 -22.41 10.09
N VAL A 134 13.03 -23.07 9.51
CA VAL A 134 12.98 -23.25 8.07
C VAL A 134 12.51 -21.97 7.43
N ARG A 135 13.52 -21.14 7.16
CA ARG A 135 13.53 -19.90 6.41
C ARG A 135 13.52 -20.19 4.91
N ARG A 136 12.67 -21.11 4.44
CA ARG A 136 12.53 -21.40 2.99
C ARG A 136 11.94 -20.19 2.25
N ASP A 137 11.12 -19.39 2.95
CA ASP A 137 10.27 -18.38 2.32
C ASP A 137 10.76 -16.93 2.46
N VAL A 138 11.78 -16.67 3.28
CA VAL A 138 12.42 -15.33 3.38
C VAL A 138 13.12 -14.95 2.06
N LYS A 139 13.38 -15.93 1.18
CA LYS A 139 13.96 -15.70 -0.16
C LYS A 139 12.98 -15.09 -1.17
N LEU A 140 11.67 -15.28 -0.99
CA LEU A 140 10.67 -14.73 -1.91
C LEU A 140 10.22 -13.33 -1.49
N PHE A 141 10.07 -13.11 -0.18
CA PHE A 141 9.72 -11.82 0.41
C PHE A 141 10.53 -11.59 1.69
N PRO A 142 11.59 -10.75 1.65
CA PRO A 142 12.28 -10.38 2.87
C PRO A 142 11.31 -9.70 3.85
N VAL A 143 11.47 -10.04 5.13
CA VAL A 143 10.69 -9.43 6.21
C VAL A 143 11.37 -8.10 6.54
N PRO A 144 10.69 -6.95 6.41
CA PRO A 144 11.25 -5.70 6.83
C PRO A 144 11.27 -5.71 8.35
N LEU A 145 12.45 -5.66 8.96
CA LEU A 145 12.53 -5.50 10.41
C LEU A 145 12.08 -4.10 10.80
N PHE A 146 12.55 -3.13 10.04
CA PHE A 146 12.38 -1.74 10.35
C PHE A 146 12.37 -0.91 9.07
N SER A 147 11.48 0.07 9.00
CA SER A 147 11.46 1.05 7.93
C SER A 147 11.29 2.44 8.47
N ILE A 148 11.94 3.41 7.85
CA ILE A 148 11.71 4.84 8.07
C ILE A 148 11.45 5.47 6.71
N ALA A 149 10.47 6.37 6.66
CA ALA A 149 10.21 7.17 5.48
C ALA A 149 10.06 8.64 5.85
N GLY A 150 10.39 9.50 4.89
CA GLY A 150 10.18 10.93 4.99
C GLY A 150 9.80 11.50 3.64
N LEU A 151 8.87 12.43 3.66
CA LEU A 151 8.49 13.29 2.54
C LEU A 151 8.55 14.74 3.00
N TRP A 152 9.08 15.58 2.13
CA TRP A 152 9.05 17.03 2.29
C TRP A 152 8.63 17.65 0.96
N GLY A 153 7.85 18.71 1.02
CA GLY A 153 7.29 19.30 -0.16
C GLY A 153 6.72 20.68 0.08
N GLN A 154 6.08 21.19 -0.96
CA GLN A 154 5.42 22.48 -0.95
C GLN A 154 4.04 22.38 -1.60
N GLU A 155 3.05 22.99 -0.95
CA GLU A 155 1.69 23.08 -1.44
C GLU A 155 1.28 24.54 -1.59
N ARG A 156 0.55 24.83 -2.67
CA ARG A 156 0.12 26.18 -3.02
C ARG A 156 -1.37 26.33 -2.78
N TYR A 157 -1.72 27.34 -2.00
CA TYR A 157 -3.11 27.65 -1.67
C TYR A 157 -3.48 29.00 -2.24
N LYS A 158 -4.72 29.07 -2.72
CA LYS A 158 -5.37 30.29 -3.19
C LYS A 158 -6.49 30.62 -2.22
N PHE A 159 -6.42 31.79 -1.61
CA PHE A 159 -7.43 32.25 -0.67
C PHE A 159 -7.58 33.76 -0.73
N LEU A 160 -8.70 34.27 -0.24
CA LEU A 160 -8.99 35.68 -0.12
C LEU A 160 -8.45 36.20 1.22
N SER A 161 -7.65 37.26 1.17
CA SER A 161 -7.15 37.97 2.34
C SER A 161 -7.52 39.45 2.28
N PRO A 162 -7.83 40.09 3.43
CA PRO A 162 -8.07 41.53 3.46
C PRO A 162 -6.79 42.30 3.12
N ARG A 163 -6.93 43.33 2.29
CA ARG A 163 -5.94 44.39 2.08
C ARG A 163 -6.01 45.42 3.22
N GLU A 164 -5.07 46.37 3.22
CA GLU A 164 -5.03 47.48 4.19
C GLU A 164 -6.32 48.34 4.17
N ASP A 165 -7.02 48.39 3.04
CA ASP A 165 -8.30 49.09 2.84
C ASP A 165 -9.52 48.24 3.23
N GLY A 166 -9.32 47.01 3.72
CA GLY A 166 -10.38 46.07 4.09
C GLY A 166 -11.00 45.30 2.93
N LEU A 167 -10.59 45.54 1.67
CA LEU A 167 -11.09 44.77 0.52
C LEU A 167 -10.43 43.39 0.45
N LEU A 168 -11.21 42.37 0.14
CA LEU A 168 -10.70 41.03 -0.09
C LEU A 168 -9.98 40.96 -1.44
N THR A 169 -8.74 40.47 -1.41
CA THR A 169 -7.96 40.21 -2.63
C THR A 169 -7.48 38.78 -2.62
N GLU A 170 -7.33 38.21 -3.81
CA GLU A 170 -6.78 36.87 -3.98
C GLU A 170 -5.29 36.87 -3.62
N ALA A 171 -4.95 36.12 -2.58
CA ALA A 171 -3.58 35.80 -2.22
C ALA A 171 -3.28 34.37 -2.65
N LYS A 172 -2.09 34.18 -3.23
CA LYS A 172 -1.52 32.86 -3.50
C LYS A 172 -0.29 32.69 -2.60
N ARG A 173 -0.29 31.67 -1.73
CA ARG A 173 0.87 31.37 -0.88
C ARG A 173 1.27 29.91 -0.99
N THR A 174 2.57 29.68 -0.87
CA THR A 174 3.16 28.36 -0.80
C THR A 174 3.52 28.06 0.65
N PHE A 175 3.21 26.86 1.12
CA PHE A 175 3.53 26.38 2.45
C PHE A 175 4.30 25.07 2.36
N ASP A 176 5.27 24.91 3.26
CA ASP A 176 5.99 23.65 3.40
C ASP A 176 5.08 22.60 4.05
N VAL A 177 5.13 21.39 3.50
CA VAL A 177 4.45 20.21 4.01
C VAL A 177 5.46 19.10 4.23
N TRP A 178 5.24 18.28 5.24
CA TRP A 178 6.12 17.14 5.52
C TRP A 178 5.35 15.98 6.12
N ALA A 179 5.89 14.79 5.91
CA ALA A 179 5.43 13.57 6.55
C ALA A 179 6.63 12.69 6.92
N LEU A 180 6.54 12.02 8.05
CA LEU A 180 7.52 11.07 8.55
C LEU A 180 6.78 9.81 8.98
N ALA A 181 7.35 8.65 8.73
CA ALA A 181 6.84 7.41 9.28
C ALA A 181 7.94 6.46 9.67
N ALA A 182 7.60 5.59 10.61
CA ALA A 182 8.40 4.46 11.00
C ALA A 182 7.52 3.21 11.04
N GLY A 183 8.09 2.09 10.64
CA GLY A 183 7.44 0.80 10.67
C GLY A 183 8.33 -0.26 11.29
N TYR A 184 7.73 -1.18 12.01
CA TYR A 184 8.37 -2.40 12.51
C TYR A 184 7.52 -3.59 12.12
N THR A 185 8.16 -4.67 11.69
CA THR A 185 7.48 -5.93 11.40
C THR A 185 8.27 -7.10 11.96
N THR A 186 7.54 -8.09 12.46
CA THR A 186 8.10 -9.37 12.87
C THR A 186 7.18 -10.52 12.51
N ILE A 187 7.75 -11.71 12.35
CA ILE A 187 7.01 -12.96 12.17
C ILE A 187 7.11 -13.75 13.48
N VAL A 188 5.95 -14.12 14.01
CA VAL A 188 5.80 -14.96 15.20
C VAL A 188 5.39 -16.35 14.75
N GLY A 189 6.23 -17.35 15.03
CA GLY A 189 6.03 -18.69 14.52
C GLY A 189 6.32 -18.75 13.01
N ARG A 190 5.41 -19.35 12.23
CA ARG A 190 5.63 -19.58 10.79
C ARG A 190 4.82 -18.67 9.88
N ASN A 191 3.56 -18.44 10.25
CA ASN A 191 2.59 -17.79 9.36
C ASN A 191 2.00 -16.53 9.98
N VAL A 192 2.29 -16.22 11.25
CA VAL A 192 1.72 -15.06 11.93
C VAL A 192 2.71 -13.91 11.86
N SER A 193 2.23 -12.73 11.50
CA SER A 193 3.01 -11.50 11.46
C SER A 193 2.40 -10.45 12.37
N ILE A 194 3.25 -9.59 12.91
CA ILE A 194 2.87 -8.40 13.65
C ILE A 194 3.56 -7.22 12.97
N GLU A 195 2.79 -6.20 12.63
CA GLU A 195 3.25 -4.99 11.97
C GLU A 195 2.75 -3.78 12.76
N ALA A 196 3.66 -2.88 13.10
CA ALA A 196 3.35 -1.63 13.78
C ALA A 196 3.87 -0.49 12.92
N LEU A 197 2.99 0.46 12.57
CA LEU A 197 3.30 1.63 11.77
C LEU A 197 2.91 2.88 12.54
N ALA A 198 3.79 3.86 12.56
CA ALA A 198 3.52 5.18 13.11
C ALA A 198 3.88 6.22 12.06
N ALA A 199 3.01 7.19 11.85
CA ALA A 199 3.20 8.28 10.90
C ALA A 199 2.83 9.62 11.54
N LEU A 200 3.57 10.67 11.18
CA LEU A 200 3.36 12.05 11.57
C LEU A 200 3.40 12.90 10.32
N SER A 201 2.40 13.73 10.10
CA SER A 201 2.39 14.70 9.00
C SER A 201 2.04 16.09 9.50
N ALA A 202 2.54 17.08 8.77
CA ALA A 202 2.11 18.44 8.87
C ALA A 202 1.75 18.95 7.48
N SER A 203 0.49 19.35 7.35
CA SER A 203 -0.11 19.84 6.12
C SER A 203 -0.91 21.11 6.41
N ARG A 204 -1.55 21.64 5.37
CA ARG A 204 -2.43 22.80 5.46
C ARG A 204 -3.81 22.37 4.97
N GLU A 205 -4.84 22.74 5.72
CA GLU A 205 -6.22 22.52 5.32
C GLU A 205 -6.81 23.84 4.81
N GLU A 206 -7.55 23.77 3.70
CA GLU A 206 -8.25 24.92 3.16
C GLU A 206 -9.23 25.50 4.18
N SER A 207 -9.46 26.81 4.12
CA SER A 207 -10.42 27.45 5.02
C SER A 207 -11.83 26.94 4.75
N GLU A 208 -12.59 26.61 5.80
CA GLU A 208 -14.00 26.22 5.70
C GLU A 208 -14.91 27.39 5.30
N VAL A 209 -14.44 28.63 5.45
CA VAL A 209 -15.21 29.83 5.13
C VAL A 209 -15.08 30.11 3.63
N SER A 210 -16.17 29.95 2.89
CA SER A 210 -16.25 30.35 1.48
C SER A 210 -17.12 31.60 1.31
N VAL A 211 -16.78 32.41 0.32
CA VAL A 211 -17.61 33.53 -0.13
C VAL A 211 -17.81 33.46 -1.63
N GLU A 212 -18.99 33.88 -2.06
CA GLU A 212 -19.36 34.04 -3.46
C GLU A 212 -19.43 35.53 -3.78
N TRP A 213 -18.82 35.93 -4.90
CA TRP A 213 -18.98 37.28 -5.44
C TRP A 213 -19.23 37.22 -6.93
N CYS A 214 -20.11 38.09 -7.41
CA CYS A 214 -20.50 38.11 -8.81
C CYS A 214 -19.95 39.35 -9.51
N VAL A 215 -19.28 39.11 -10.65
CA VAL A 215 -18.73 40.17 -11.50
C VAL A 215 -19.61 40.30 -12.74
N PRO A 216 -19.96 41.52 -13.17
CA PRO A 216 -20.67 41.71 -14.44
C PRO A 216 -19.80 41.20 -15.58
N ASN A 217 -20.29 40.22 -16.33
CA ASN A 217 -19.63 39.75 -17.53
C ASN A 217 -20.24 40.53 -18.71
N VAL A 218 -19.47 41.46 -19.26
CA VAL A 218 -19.89 42.18 -20.47
C VAL A 218 -19.47 41.30 -21.67
N PRO A 219 -20.39 40.80 -22.49
CA PRO A 219 -20.01 40.01 -23.65
C PRO A 219 -19.14 40.86 -24.58
N VAL A 220 -17.91 40.40 -24.82
CA VAL A 220 -17.01 41.00 -25.81
C VAL A 220 -17.50 40.53 -27.18
N GLY A 221 -18.27 41.38 -27.87
CA GLY A 221 -18.59 41.24 -29.28
C GLY A 221 -19.77 40.32 -29.59
N GLY A 222 -20.96 40.91 -29.75
CA GLY A 222 -22.04 40.36 -30.54
C GLY A 222 -22.64 41.48 -31.38
N ASP A 223 -22.53 41.37 -32.71
CA ASP A 223 -22.96 42.35 -33.74
C ASP A 223 -24.49 42.55 -33.82
N THR A 224 -25.19 42.56 -32.70
CA THR A 224 -26.64 42.82 -32.65
C THR A 224 -26.93 44.01 -31.74
N PRO A 225 -27.29 45.18 -32.30
CA PRO A 225 -27.75 46.31 -31.52
C PRO A 225 -29.10 45.98 -30.90
N GLY A 226 -29.16 45.84 -29.58
CA GLY A 226 -30.45 45.92 -28.86
C GLY A 226 -30.65 45.04 -27.62
N GLN A 227 -29.87 43.97 -27.41
CA GLN A 227 -30.03 43.13 -26.21
C GLN A 227 -28.69 42.56 -25.73
N SER A 228 -27.92 43.35 -24.98
CA SER A 228 -26.91 42.81 -24.07
C SER A 228 -27.58 42.54 -22.73
N PHE A 229 -27.98 41.30 -22.47
CA PHE A 229 -28.34 40.92 -21.10
C PHE A 229 -27.05 40.89 -20.29
N PRO A 230 -26.91 41.69 -19.20
CA PRO A 230 -25.76 41.58 -18.33
C PRO A 230 -25.78 40.19 -17.71
N THR A 231 -24.93 39.30 -18.21
CA THR A 231 -24.72 38.00 -17.59
C THR A 231 -23.80 38.20 -16.40
N THR A 232 -24.21 37.75 -15.23
CA THR A 232 -23.38 37.84 -14.03
C THR A 232 -22.59 36.54 -13.90
N ALA A 233 -21.26 36.64 -13.84
CA ALA A 233 -20.41 35.49 -13.55
C ALA A 233 -20.07 35.51 -12.06
N CYS A 234 -20.63 34.56 -11.31
CA CYS A 234 -20.30 34.38 -9.90
C CYS A 234 -19.04 33.53 -9.75
N LYS A 235 -18.18 33.93 -8.81
CA LYS A 235 -16.95 33.25 -8.44
C LYS A 235 -17.02 32.92 -6.96
N ASN A 236 -16.57 31.72 -6.62
CA ASN A 236 -16.39 31.29 -5.24
C ASN A 236 -14.91 31.38 -4.86
N GLY A 237 -14.64 31.70 -3.61
CA GLY A 237 -13.29 31.75 -3.07
C GLY A 237 -13.29 31.55 -1.56
N LEU A 238 -12.23 30.92 -1.07
CA LEU A 238 -12.06 30.61 0.33
C LEU A 238 -11.47 31.81 1.05
N VAL A 239 -12.00 32.17 2.22
CA VAL A 239 -11.58 33.34 3.00
C VAL A 239 -10.64 32.92 4.12
N GLY A 240 -9.50 33.61 4.22
CA GLY A 240 -8.52 33.36 5.26
C GLY A 240 -7.43 32.38 4.84
N ALA A 241 -6.27 32.50 5.49
CA ALA A 241 -5.14 31.62 5.22
C ALA A 241 -5.46 30.18 5.64
N PRO A 242 -4.93 29.17 4.93
CA PRO A 242 -5.18 27.78 5.25
C PRO A 242 -4.65 27.43 6.65
N ALA A 243 -5.44 26.66 7.38
CA ALA A 243 -5.16 26.27 8.75
C ALA A 243 -4.00 25.28 8.79
N PHE A 244 -3.14 25.40 9.80
CA PHE A 244 -2.07 24.42 10.00
C PHE A 244 -2.64 23.17 10.66
N GLN A 245 -2.44 22.02 10.02
CA GLN A 245 -2.89 20.75 10.55
C GLN A 245 -1.69 19.85 10.81
N ARG A 246 -1.68 19.24 11.99
CA ARG A 246 -0.78 18.14 12.31
C ARG A 246 -1.60 16.90 12.52
N GLN A 247 -1.17 15.80 11.91
CA GLN A 247 -1.82 14.52 12.03
C GLN A 247 -0.82 13.49 12.51
N ALA A 248 -1.26 12.62 13.41
CA ALA A 248 -0.53 11.46 13.87
C ALA A 248 -1.38 10.22 13.62
N THR A 249 -0.80 9.21 12.97
CA THR A 249 -1.46 7.93 12.72
C THR A 249 -0.64 6.82 13.35
N LEU A 250 -1.32 5.92 14.04
CA LEU A 250 -0.79 4.67 14.54
C LEU A 250 -1.61 3.53 13.94
N ASN A 251 -0.94 2.50 13.45
CA ASN A 251 -1.56 1.28 12.94
C ASN A 251 -0.86 0.08 13.55
N LEU A 252 -1.63 -0.88 14.04
CA LEU A 252 -1.12 -2.14 14.56
C LEU A 252 -1.88 -3.27 13.86
N LEU A 253 -1.18 -4.07 13.07
CA LEU A 253 -1.76 -5.13 12.25
C LEU A 253 -1.24 -6.48 12.72
N VAL A 254 -2.14 -7.44 12.84
CA VAL A 254 -1.80 -8.85 12.98
C VAL A 254 -2.19 -9.54 11.68
N GLY A 255 -1.25 -10.26 11.08
CA GLY A 255 -1.45 -10.89 9.79
C GLY A 255 -1.15 -12.37 9.75
N PHE A 256 -1.77 -13.04 8.78
CA PHE A 256 -1.55 -14.42 8.42
C PHE A 256 -0.97 -14.50 7.01
N ILE A 257 0.13 -15.24 6.87
CA ILE A 257 0.87 -15.45 5.63
C ILE A 257 0.54 -16.83 5.11
N ASP A 258 0.42 -16.98 3.80
CA ASP A 258 0.25 -18.28 3.16
C ASP A 258 1.31 -19.30 3.62
N PRO A 259 0.93 -20.41 4.28
CA PRO A 259 1.87 -21.42 4.77
C PRO A 259 2.58 -22.20 3.66
N ALA A 260 2.03 -22.25 2.45
CA ALA A 260 2.53 -23.12 1.39
C ALA A 260 3.61 -22.46 0.55
N LYS A 261 3.42 -21.18 0.17
CA LYS A 261 4.29 -20.47 -0.76
C LYS A 261 4.57 -19.02 -0.37
N ALA A 262 3.98 -18.52 0.72
CA ALA A 262 4.04 -17.11 1.12
C ALA A 262 3.69 -16.14 -0.04
N GLN A 263 2.70 -16.47 -0.87
CA GLN A 263 2.33 -15.64 -2.04
C GLN A 263 1.29 -14.56 -1.71
N TRP A 264 0.52 -14.79 -0.66
CA TRP A 264 -0.46 -13.85 -0.15
C TRP A 264 -0.31 -13.66 1.35
N ARG A 265 -0.74 -12.50 1.80
CA ARG A 265 -0.84 -12.16 3.22
C ARG A 265 -2.15 -11.44 3.46
N PHE A 266 -2.84 -11.85 4.50
CA PHE A 266 -3.97 -11.12 5.05
C PHE A 266 -3.53 -10.50 6.37
N ALA A 267 -3.87 -9.24 6.64
CA ALA A 267 -3.71 -8.67 7.96
C ALA A 267 -4.93 -7.87 8.37
N ALA A 268 -5.11 -7.71 9.68
CA ALA A 268 -6.17 -6.90 10.24
C ALA A 268 -5.69 -6.24 11.53
N GLY A 269 -6.18 -5.04 11.79
CA GLY A 269 -5.97 -4.42 13.09
C GLY A 269 -6.36 -2.95 13.18
N PRO A 270 -6.27 -2.39 14.39
CA PRO A 270 -6.73 -1.04 14.67
C PRO A 270 -5.81 0.01 14.07
N ARG A 271 -6.43 1.06 13.55
CA ARG A 271 -5.82 2.32 13.13
C ARG A 271 -6.36 3.44 14.00
N VAL A 272 -5.49 4.28 14.53
CA VAL A 272 -5.86 5.48 15.28
C VAL A 272 -5.20 6.66 14.62
N THR A 273 -5.99 7.67 14.27
CA THR A 273 -5.49 8.91 13.70
C THR A 273 -5.96 10.08 14.55
N THR A 274 -5.06 10.98 14.91
CA THR A 274 -5.37 12.19 15.68
C THR A 274 -4.87 13.41 14.93
N GLY A 275 -5.65 14.49 14.93
CA GLY A 275 -5.24 15.74 14.31
C GLY A 275 -6.22 16.87 14.61
N GLY A 276 -5.69 18.06 14.91
CA GLY A 276 -6.52 19.21 15.30
C GLY A 276 -7.49 18.87 16.45
N ASN A 277 -8.79 18.97 16.18
CA ASN A 277 -9.88 18.69 17.11
C ASN A 277 -10.59 17.34 16.84
N GLN A 278 -9.95 16.44 16.10
CA GLN A 278 -10.51 15.19 15.61
C GLN A 278 -9.70 13.97 16.06
N ILE A 279 -10.41 12.89 16.36
CA ILE A 279 -9.85 11.54 16.54
C ILE A 279 -10.62 10.59 15.62
N THR A 280 -9.90 9.87 14.76
CA THR A 280 -10.46 8.81 13.92
C THR A 280 -10.00 7.46 14.42
N LEU A 281 -10.95 6.58 14.73
CA LEU A 281 -10.72 5.19 15.07
C LEU A 281 -11.10 4.35 13.86
N GLY A 282 -10.19 3.50 13.40
CA GLY A 282 -10.41 2.68 12.22
C GLY A 282 -10.00 1.22 12.41
N LEU A 283 -10.49 0.38 11.51
CA LEU A 283 -10.05 -0.98 11.33
C LEU A 283 -9.54 -1.14 9.90
N ASP A 284 -8.26 -1.46 9.76
CA ASP A 284 -7.62 -1.74 8.49
C ASP A 284 -7.56 -3.26 8.28
N VAL A 285 -7.92 -3.72 7.07
CA VAL A 285 -7.91 -5.15 6.72
C VAL A 285 -7.14 -5.41 5.42
N PRO A 286 -5.83 -5.07 5.33
CA PRO A 286 -5.09 -5.18 4.09
C PRO A 286 -4.87 -6.63 3.65
N PHE A 287 -5.12 -6.88 2.36
CA PHE A 287 -4.83 -8.12 1.68
C PHE A 287 -3.77 -7.87 0.60
N TYR A 288 -2.68 -8.64 0.66
CA TYR A 288 -1.53 -8.54 -0.22
C TYR A 288 -1.49 -9.76 -1.12
N LEU A 289 -1.36 -9.54 -2.42
CA LEU A 289 -1.30 -10.56 -3.45
C LEU A 289 -0.07 -10.34 -4.33
N GLN A 290 0.63 -11.42 -4.66
CA GLN A 290 1.69 -11.38 -5.67
C GLN A 290 1.08 -11.24 -7.07
N LEU A 291 1.52 -10.23 -7.84
CA LEU A 291 1.00 -10.01 -9.19
C LEU A 291 1.32 -11.14 -10.17
N ALA A 292 2.42 -11.86 -9.96
CA ALA A 292 2.78 -13.04 -10.76
C ALA A 292 1.69 -14.14 -10.70
N GLU A 293 0.97 -14.24 -9.58
CA GLU A 293 -0.14 -15.18 -9.44
C GLU A 293 -1.43 -14.63 -10.08
N VAL A 294 -1.68 -13.32 -9.93
CA VAL A 294 -2.89 -12.66 -10.47
C VAL A 294 -2.87 -12.60 -12.01
N LEU A 295 -1.71 -12.35 -12.61
CA LEU A 295 -1.58 -12.20 -14.07
C LEU A 295 -1.31 -13.52 -14.81
N GLY A 296 -1.16 -14.63 -14.06
CA GLY A 296 -0.85 -15.96 -14.58
C GLY A 296 0.59 -16.09 -15.07
N GLU A 297 1.12 -17.32 -15.02
CA GLU A 297 2.44 -17.67 -15.60
C GLU A 297 2.36 -17.69 -17.15
N GLY A 298 2.18 -16.52 -17.76
CA GLY A 298 2.25 -16.35 -19.20
C GLY A 298 3.68 -16.48 -19.72
N LYS A 299 3.85 -17.15 -20.86
CA LYS A 299 5.15 -17.37 -21.54
C LYS A 299 5.89 -16.07 -21.89
N ASP A 300 5.18 -14.94 -21.92
CA ASP A 300 5.74 -13.62 -22.18
C ASP A 300 6.04 -12.92 -20.86
N LYS A 301 7.26 -13.15 -20.38
CA LYS A 301 7.85 -12.70 -19.12
C LYS A 301 7.77 -11.18 -18.95
N VAL A 302 6.68 -10.69 -18.38
CA VAL A 302 6.74 -9.45 -17.61
C VAL A 302 7.18 -9.86 -16.20
N ASP A 303 8.48 -9.77 -15.93
CA ASP A 303 9.13 -10.11 -14.65
C ASP A 303 8.80 -9.05 -13.56
N TYR A 304 7.56 -8.58 -13.54
CA TYR A 304 7.10 -7.55 -12.62
C TYR A 304 6.82 -8.16 -11.25
N ARG A 305 7.83 -8.06 -10.39
CA ARG A 305 7.77 -8.44 -8.97
C ARG A 305 7.11 -7.32 -8.16
N GLY A 306 5.82 -7.13 -8.37
CA GLY A 306 5.01 -6.21 -7.58
C GLY A 306 3.91 -6.91 -6.81
N LEU A 307 3.26 -6.15 -5.94
CA LEU A 307 2.16 -6.60 -5.11
C LEU A 307 0.91 -5.79 -5.40
N LEU A 308 -0.23 -6.47 -5.40
CA LEU A 308 -1.54 -5.83 -5.32
C LEU A 308 -1.93 -5.79 -3.84
N ARG A 309 -2.14 -4.59 -3.30
CA ARG A 309 -2.67 -4.38 -1.95
C ARG A 309 -4.11 -3.89 -2.04
N ILE A 310 -5.01 -4.62 -1.38
CA ILE A 310 -6.44 -4.28 -1.27
C ILE A 310 -6.72 -4.05 0.21
N THR A 311 -7.06 -2.82 0.59
CA THR A 311 -7.28 -2.45 1.99
C THR A 311 -8.69 -1.90 2.17
N PRO A 312 -9.67 -2.76 2.52
CA PRO A 312 -10.90 -2.31 3.12
C PRO A 312 -10.60 -1.65 4.46
N ARG A 313 -11.26 -0.52 4.69
CA ARG A 313 -11.13 0.27 5.91
C ARG A 313 -12.49 0.75 6.37
N VAL A 314 -12.77 0.57 7.66
CA VAL A 314 -13.92 1.18 8.34
C VAL A 314 -13.38 2.23 9.29
N GLU A 315 -13.91 3.45 9.26
CA GLU A 315 -13.50 4.55 10.14
C GLU A 315 -14.71 5.12 10.88
N TYR A 316 -14.48 5.47 12.14
CA TYR A 316 -15.37 6.24 12.97
C TYR A 316 -14.63 7.50 13.44
N GLU A 317 -15.18 8.64 13.05
CA GLU A 317 -14.58 9.95 13.25
C GLU A 317 -15.32 10.70 14.37
N LEU A 318 -14.58 11.06 15.41
CA LEU A 318 -15.04 11.81 16.57
C LEU A 318 -14.53 13.26 16.46
N ARG A 319 -15.45 14.21 16.34
CA ARG A 319 -15.15 15.66 16.30
C ARG A 319 -15.61 16.32 17.59
N LYS A 320 -14.80 17.24 18.15
CA LYS A 320 -15.17 17.94 19.41
C LYS A 320 -16.38 18.87 19.29
N GLU A 321 -16.70 19.35 18.08
CA GLU A 321 -17.70 20.42 17.86
C GLU A 321 -18.80 20.05 16.84
N GLY A 322 -18.96 18.76 16.50
CA GLY A 322 -19.87 18.35 15.42
C GLY A 322 -20.48 16.96 15.59
N GLU A 323 -21.15 16.49 14.53
CA GLU A 323 -21.70 15.13 14.45
C GLU A 323 -20.59 14.11 14.20
N ASP A 324 -20.74 12.93 14.82
CA ASP A 324 -19.86 11.79 14.57
C ASP A 324 -20.11 11.25 13.15
N GLU A 325 -19.02 10.98 12.42
CA GLU A 325 -19.11 10.46 11.05
C GLU A 325 -18.63 9.00 10.98
N ARG A 326 -19.30 8.20 10.15
CA ARG A 326 -18.90 6.82 9.83
C ARG A 326 -18.55 6.73 8.36
N ARG A 327 -17.35 6.23 8.06
CA ARG A 327 -16.86 6.09 6.69
C ARG A 327 -16.46 4.64 6.41
N PHE A 328 -16.74 4.20 5.20
CA PHE A 328 -16.18 2.97 4.63
C PHE A 328 -15.33 3.34 3.43
N LEU A 329 -14.08 2.93 3.44
CA LEU A 329 -13.12 3.20 2.37
C LEU A 329 -12.58 1.88 1.83
N LEU A 330 -12.33 1.85 0.53
CA LEU A 330 -11.63 0.76 -0.14
C LEU A 330 -10.42 1.35 -0.86
N VAL A 331 -9.22 0.99 -0.41
CA VAL A 331 -7.96 1.43 -1.03
C VAL A 331 -7.39 0.29 -1.87
N LEU A 332 -7.07 0.58 -3.12
CA LEU A 332 -6.47 -0.36 -4.08
C LEU A 332 -5.12 0.20 -4.52
N GLU A 333 -4.04 -0.52 -4.27
CA GLU A 333 -2.67 -0.06 -4.56
C GLU A 333 -1.86 -1.12 -5.30
N LEU A 334 -1.15 -0.68 -6.32
CA LEU A 334 -0.18 -1.49 -7.06
C LEU A 334 1.23 -1.10 -6.59
N LEU A 335 1.83 -1.92 -5.76
CA LEU A 335 3.09 -1.63 -5.09
C LEU A 335 4.25 -2.30 -5.83
N GLY A 336 5.22 -1.51 -6.29
CA GLY A 336 6.46 -2.00 -6.89
C GLY A 336 7.49 -2.46 -5.86
N GLN A 337 7.08 -3.20 -4.83
CA GLN A 337 7.93 -3.59 -3.70
C GLN A 337 8.13 -5.10 -3.58
N ARG A 338 9.26 -5.48 -2.97
CA ARG A 338 9.71 -6.87 -2.84
C ARG A 338 9.20 -7.58 -1.58
N SER A 339 8.32 -6.96 -0.81
CA SER A 339 7.91 -7.45 0.51
C SER A 339 6.40 -7.36 0.71
N LEU A 340 5.78 -8.41 1.26
CA LEU A 340 4.33 -8.48 1.57
C LEU A 340 3.90 -7.60 2.76
N PHE A 341 4.81 -6.76 3.26
CA PHE A 341 4.60 -5.89 4.41
C PHE A 341 4.59 -4.45 3.95
N SER A 342 3.79 -3.60 4.60
CA SER A 342 3.82 -2.18 4.25
C SER A 342 5.17 -1.61 4.65
N ASN A 343 5.70 -0.75 3.79
CA ASN A 343 6.83 0.08 4.16
C ASN A 343 6.30 1.38 4.83
N ALA A 344 7.17 2.10 5.54
CA ALA A 344 6.83 3.39 6.12
C ALA A 344 6.35 4.43 5.09
N LEU A 345 6.81 4.35 3.83
CA LEU A 345 6.42 5.27 2.76
C LEU A 345 4.95 5.10 2.36
N ASP A 346 4.45 3.87 2.33
CA ASP A 346 3.05 3.54 2.04
C ASP A 346 2.10 4.11 3.09
N SER A 347 2.59 4.32 4.32
CA SER A 347 1.81 4.89 5.41
C SER A 347 1.63 6.40 5.27
N ILE A 348 2.63 7.10 4.73
CA ILE A 348 2.60 8.55 4.53
C ILE A 348 2.04 8.97 3.17
N SER A 349 1.99 8.06 2.19
CA SER A 349 1.31 8.33 0.91
C SER A 349 -0.21 8.36 1.03
N ASN A 350 -0.75 7.80 2.11
CA ASN A 350 -2.18 7.73 2.41
C ASN A 350 -2.63 8.76 3.46
N LEU A 351 -1.76 9.73 3.78
CA LEU A 351 -2.03 10.93 4.59
C LEU A 351 -2.08 12.16 3.67
#